data_AF-A0A976SJM7-F1
#
_entry.id   AF-A0A976SJM7-F1
#
_cell.length_a   1.000
_cell.length_b   1.000
_cell.length_c   1.000
_cell.angle_alpha   90.00
_cell.angle_beta   90.00
_cell.angle_gamma   90.00
#
_symmetry.space_group_name_H-M   'P 1'
#
loop_
_entity.id
_entity.type
_entity.pdbx_description
1 polymer ?
#
loop_
_entity_poly.entity_id
_entity_poly.type
_entity_poly.pdbx_seq_one_letter_code
_entity_poly.pdbx_strand_id
1 'polypeptide(L)'
;MFIVGSSNQVQRLLLNSFKKDSRSILQSIDFVFLDELDRLIKVPNQYSNDLKKQKLYNNPGSAYNICQSILNVSPHKVRFVCASASITRRHIRKIDRLFEIYRKGRNNNTALIRNKLNSTNTGRYVTIPDTVKHYYCYSNDDSIESKLNVLVELLKNDTTKPIIFISNGSLISIKNQLIKNNIECNILHHELGIKDDIYGDNINPKIKTYEDIYKKIEKFQKKINDSNGRFIMNKINNVLDKTIIISSNDSARGLHIPMLETVYILGKPRNVNEYINIAGRVGRCSRIGRCVTIDSKEKIR
;
A
#
# COMPACT_ATOMS: atom_id res chain seq x y z
N MET A 1 0.26 20.96 16.09
CA MET A 1 -0.89 20.39 15.38
C MET A 1 -0.38 19.36 14.38
N PHE A 2 -0.94 18.15 14.35
CA PHE A 2 -0.60 17.13 13.35
C PHE A 2 -1.81 16.93 12.43
N ILE A 3 -1.56 16.94 11.12
CA ILE A 3 -2.56 16.60 10.11
C ILE A 3 -2.13 15.28 9.49
N VAL A 4 -2.97 14.26 9.63
CA VAL A 4 -2.73 12.92 9.08
C VAL A 4 -3.92 12.55 8.20
N GLY A 5 -3.65 12.04 7.01
CA GLY A 5 -4.70 11.59 6.10
C GLY A 5 -4.14 11.21 4.73
N SER A 6 -5.01 10.68 3.87
CA SER A 6 -4.62 10.42 2.48
C SER A 6 -4.26 11.72 1.76
N SER A 7 -3.35 11.66 0.79
CA SER A 7 -2.92 12.85 0.04
C SER A 7 -4.09 13.61 -0.59
N ASN A 8 -5.13 12.92 -1.03
CA ASN A 8 -6.30 13.55 -1.66
C ASN A 8 -7.14 14.32 -0.62
N GLN A 9 -7.37 13.74 0.56
CA GLN A 9 -8.12 14.39 1.63
C GLN A 9 -7.36 15.60 2.17
N VAL A 10 -6.05 15.45 2.41
CA VAL A 10 -5.19 16.55 2.87
C VAL A 10 -5.12 17.66 1.83
N GLN A 11 -5.02 17.34 0.54
CA GLN A 11 -5.02 18.35 -0.51
C GLN A 11 -6.35 19.11 -0.53
N ARG A 12 -7.49 18.41 -0.44
CA ARG A 12 -8.81 19.06 -0.38
C ARG A 12 -8.93 19.97 0.84
N LEU A 13 -8.49 19.50 2.00
CA LEU A 13 -8.53 20.27 3.24
C LEU A 13 -7.65 21.53 3.13
N LEU A 14 -6.38 21.37 2.75
CA LEU A 14 -5.41 22.48 2.71
C LEU A 14 -5.67 23.48 1.58
N LEU A 15 -6.06 23.01 0.39
CA LEU A 15 -6.16 23.87 -0.80
C LEU A 15 -7.59 24.34 -1.10
N ASN A 16 -8.63 23.60 -0.68
CA ASN A 16 -10.01 23.95 -1.00
C ASN A 16 -10.81 24.47 0.20
N SER A 17 -10.61 23.91 1.39
CA SER A 17 -11.42 24.26 2.57
C SER A 17 -10.92 25.53 3.28
N PHE A 18 -9.60 25.73 3.35
CA PHE A 18 -9.01 26.89 4.03
C PHE A 18 -8.50 27.96 3.07
N LYS A 19 -9.21 28.31 1.99
CA LYS A 19 -8.67 29.23 0.96
C LYS A 19 -8.06 30.53 1.52
N LYS A 20 -8.69 31.16 2.52
CA LYS A 20 -8.19 32.40 3.15
C LYS A 20 -6.95 32.19 4.04
N ASP A 21 -6.90 31.08 4.78
CA ASP A 21 -5.82 30.78 5.74
C ASP A 21 -4.80 29.76 5.23
N SER A 22 -4.96 29.27 4.01
CA SER A 22 -4.14 28.21 3.43
C SER A 22 -2.66 28.59 3.45
N ARG A 23 -2.33 29.85 3.14
CA ARG A 23 -0.96 30.34 3.16
C ARG A 23 -0.36 30.32 4.56
N SER A 24 -1.07 30.83 5.58
CA SER A 24 -0.56 30.85 6.96
C SER A 24 -0.39 29.44 7.51
N ILE A 25 -1.33 28.53 7.21
CA ILE A 25 -1.22 27.11 7.56
C ILE A 25 0.01 26.50 6.90
N LEU A 26 0.20 26.65 5.58
CA LEU A 26 1.37 26.11 4.88
C LEU A 26 2.69 26.71 5.38
N GLN A 27 2.71 28.00 5.75
CA GLN A 27 3.88 28.65 6.36
C GLN A 27 4.24 28.10 7.74
N SER A 28 3.25 27.58 8.46
CA SER A 28 3.43 27.02 9.79
C SER A 28 4.04 25.61 9.77
N ILE A 29 4.07 24.93 8.62
CA ILE A 29 4.54 23.55 8.51
C ILE A 29 6.08 23.46 8.60
N ASP A 30 6.56 22.80 9.64
CA ASP A 30 7.98 22.49 9.85
C ASP A 30 8.39 21.11 9.31
N PHE A 31 7.47 20.14 9.32
CA PHE A 31 7.75 18.76 8.93
C PHE A 31 6.66 18.17 8.04
N VAL A 32 7.08 17.43 7.03
CA VAL A 32 6.20 16.64 6.16
C VAL A 32 6.70 15.19 6.14
N PHE A 33 5.84 14.27 6.57
CA PHE A 33 6.10 12.84 6.54
C PHE A 33 5.34 12.21 5.38
N LEU A 34 6.07 11.50 4.51
CA LEU A 34 5.52 10.77 3.37
C LEU A 34 5.78 9.28 3.58
N ASP A 35 4.78 8.55 4.06
CA ASP A 35 4.83 7.09 4.12
C ASP A 35 4.35 6.47 2.79
N GLU A 36 4.92 5.33 2.41
CA GLU A 36 4.76 4.72 1.07
C GLU A 36 5.03 5.70 -0.08
N LEU A 37 6.16 6.40 -0.03
CA LEU A 37 6.58 7.39 -1.02
C LEU A 37 6.42 6.96 -2.48
N ASP A 38 6.74 5.70 -2.80
CA ASP A 38 6.62 5.10 -4.14
C ASP A 38 5.17 4.99 -4.64
N ARG A 39 4.20 4.92 -3.71
CA ARG A 39 2.77 5.01 -4.02
C ARG A 39 2.32 6.46 -4.17
N LEU A 40 2.80 7.33 -3.29
CA LEU A 40 2.42 8.74 -3.24
C LEU A 40 2.95 9.53 -4.45
N ILE A 41 4.20 9.30 -4.84
CA ILE A 41 4.88 10.00 -5.94
C ILE A 41 5.06 9.05 -7.11
N LYS A 42 4.11 9.11 -8.05
CA LYS A 42 4.16 8.30 -9.27
C LYS A 42 5.32 8.73 -10.17
N VAL A 43 6.15 7.76 -10.56
CA VAL A 43 7.21 7.91 -11.58
C VAL A 43 6.91 7.02 -12.79
N PRO A 44 7.27 7.46 -14.01
CA PRO A 44 7.11 6.61 -15.19
C PRO A 44 8.07 5.43 -15.15
N ASN A 45 7.61 4.27 -15.62
CA ASN A 45 8.46 3.09 -15.84
C ASN A 45 9.43 3.33 -17.00
N GLN A 46 10.50 2.52 -17.07
CA GLN A 46 11.54 2.67 -18.11
C GLN A 46 11.00 2.58 -19.51
N TYR A 47 10.07 1.66 -19.71
CA TYR A 47 9.43 1.38 -20.98
C TYR A 47 8.09 2.10 -21.14
N SER A 48 7.81 3.15 -20.33
CA SER A 48 6.58 3.93 -20.54
C SER A 48 6.69 4.76 -21.81
N ASN A 49 5.62 4.80 -22.60
CA ASN A 49 5.51 5.70 -23.74
C ASN A 49 5.56 7.17 -23.32
N ASP A 50 5.90 8.05 -24.24
CA ASP A 50 6.11 9.47 -23.94
C ASP A 50 4.81 10.19 -23.56
N LEU A 51 3.68 9.76 -24.13
CA LEU A 51 2.35 10.22 -23.70
C LEU A 51 2.09 9.98 -22.21
N LYS A 52 2.42 8.79 -21.68
CA LYS A 52 2.26 8.48 -20.25
C LYS A 52 3.26 9.24 -19.39
N LYS A 53 4.48 9.47 -19.87
CA LYS A 53 5.47 10.33 -19.18
C LYS A 53 4.95 11.77 -19.08
N GLN A 54 4.48 12.34 -20.19
CA GLN A 54 3.90 13.69 -20.23
C GLN A 54 2.66 13.79 -19.34
N LYS A 55 1.75 12.81 -19.39
CA LYS A 55 0.56 12.78 -18.52
C LYS A 55 0.92 12.83 -17.03
N LEU A 56 1.94 12.06 -16.61
CA LEU A 56 2.42 12.05 -15.22
C LEU A 56 3.17 13.31 -14.81
N TYR A 57 3.75 14.03 -15.78
CA TYR A 57 4.42 15.31 -15.55
C TYR A 57 3.39 16.44 -15.42
N ASN A 58 2.40 16.48 -16.32
CA ASN A 58 1.37 17.52 -16.36
C ASN A 58 0.33 17.35 -15.25
N ASN A 59 0.04 16.11 -14.86
CA ASN A 59 -0.91 15.80 -13.79
C ASN A 59 -0.22 15.03 -12.66
N PRO A 60 0.66 15.70 -11.90
CA PRO A 60 1.28 15.08 -10.74
C PRO A 60 0.22 14.76 -9.67
N GLY A 61 0.45 13.69 -8.91
CA GLY A 61 -0.46 13.26 -7.86
C GLY A 61 -0.57 14.25 -6.71
N SER A 62 -1.62 14.13 -5.90
CA SER A 62 -1.94 15.03 -4.79
C SER A 62 -0.79 15.22 -3.80
N ALA A 63 -0.05 14.16 -3.48
CA ALA A 63 1.09 14.25 -2.57
C ALA A 63 2.20 15.16 -3.13
N TYR A 64 2.50 15.04 -4.42
CA TYR A 64 3.46 15.90 -5.09
C TYR A 64 2.99 17.36 -5.10
N ASN A 65 1.72 17.60 -5.39
CA ASN A 65 1.13 18.94 -5.37
C ASN A 65 1.23 19.59 -4.00
N ILE A 66 0.91 18.86 -2.93
CA ILE A 66 1.06 19.35 -1.54
C ILE A 66 2.52 19.73 -1.27
N CYS A 67 3.47 18.85 -1.60
CA CYS A 67 4.90 19.12 -1.39
C CYS A 67 5.35 20.38 -2.15
N GLN A 68 4.91 20.52 -3.40
CA GLN A 68 5.20 21.68 -4.23
C GLN A 68 4.61 22.97 -3.64
N SER A 69 3.36 22.95 -3.18
CA SER A 69 2.72 24.10 -2.54
C SER A 69 3.43 24.53 -1.25
N ILE A 70 3.85 23.56 -0.42
CA ILE A 70 4.59 23.85 0.81
C ILE A 70 5.96 24.44 0.48
N LEU A 71 6.69 23.86 -0.47
CA LEU A 71 8.01 24.34 -0.88
C LEU A 71 7.96 25.72 -1.54
N ASN A 72 6.88 26.05 -2.25
CA ASN A 72 6.68 27.37 -2.84
C ASN A 72 6.51 28.46 -1.79
N VAL A 73 5.99 28.10 -0.61
CA VAL A 73 5.67 29.03 0.47
C VAL A 73 6.80 29.12 1.51
N SER A 74 7.40 27.98 1.86
CA SER A 74 8.40 27.85 2.92
C SER A 74 9.58 26.96 2.49
N PRO A 75 10.32 27.33 1.41
CA PRO A 75 11.29 26.44 0.77
C PRO A 75 12.37 25.92 1.73
N HIS A 76 12.85 26.77 2.64
CA HIS A 76 14.00 26.48 3.50
C HIS A 76 13.65 26.07 4.94
N LYS A 77 12.39 26.27 5.36
CA LYS A 77 11.94 25.98 6.74
C LYS A 77 11.53 24.51 6.90
N VAL A 78 10.76 24.00 5.93
CA VAL A 78 10.18 22.65 6.02
C VAL A 78 11.24 21.55 5.89
N ARG A 79 11.07 20.44 6.61
CA ARG A 79 11.85 19.22 6.46
C ARG A 79 10.96 18.08 5.97
N PHE A 80 11.45 17.30 5.02
CA PHE A 80 10.73 16.16 4.46
C PHE A 80 11.36 14.87 4.95
N VAL A 81 10.54 13.97 5.46
CA VAL A 81 10.93 12.60 5.83
C VAL A 81 10.10 11.65 5.00
N CYS A 82 10.76 10.90 4.13
CA CYS A 82 10.09 9.99 3.21
C CYS A 82 10.45 8.54 3.56
N ALA A 83 9.44 7.72 3.81
CA ALA A 83 9.58 6.29 4.04
C ALA A 83 8.94 5.52 2.89
N SER A 84 9.62 4.47 2.42
CA SER A 84 9.05 3.51 1.48
C SER A 84 9.90 2.26 1.43
N ALA A 85 9.22 1.13 1.27
CA ALA A 85 9.87 -0.15 1.06
C ALA A 85 10.54 -0.23 -0.32
N SER A 86 10.05 0.49 -1.34
CA SER A 86 10.55 0.35 -2.72
C SER A 86 10.85 1.66 -3.46
N ILE A 87 11.91 2.34 -3.03
CA ILE A 87 12.39 3.59 -3.65
C ILE A 87 13.38 3.30 -4.79
N THR A 88 13.07 3.72 -6.02
CA THR A 88 13.99 3.62 -7.17
C THR A 88 14.78 4.91 -7.42
N ARG A 89 15.85 4.87 -8.24
CA ARG A 89 16.59 6.08 -8.70
C ARG A 89 15.66 7.16 -9.25
N ARG A 90 14.59 6.77 -9.92
CA ARG A 90 13.63 7.69 -10.54
C ARG A 90 12.82 8.45 -9.50
N HIS A 91 12.46 7.79 -8.40
CA HIS A 91 11.78 8.44 -7.29
C HIS A 91 12.71 9.46 -6.64
N ILE A 92 13.95 9.06 -6.33
CA ILE A 92 14.98 9.94 -5.77
C ILE A 92 15.18 11.17 -6.67
N ARG A 93 15.47 10.97 -7.95
CA ARG A 93 15.63 12.07 -8.92
C ARG A 93 14.40 12.98 -9.03
N LYS A 94 13.18 12.42 -8.99
CA LYS A 94 11.96 13.22 -9.07
C LYS A 94 11.78 14.10 -7.83
N ILE A 95 12.17 13.59 -6.66
CA ILE A 95 12.13 14.32 -5.39
C ILE A 95 13.26 15.36 -5.32
N ASP A 96 14.48 14.98 -5.68
CA ASP A 96 15.63 15.89 -5.72
C ASP A 96 15.35 17.06 -6.65
N ARG A 97 14.83 16.78 -7.86
CA ARG A 97 14.42 17.83 -8.80
C ARG A 97 13.35 18.76 -8.23
N LEU A 98 12.37 18.22 -7.50
CA LEU A 98 11.37 19.05 -6.82
C LEU A 98 12.06 19.98 -5.81
N PHE A 99 13.01 19.49 -5.02
CA PHE A 99 13.74 20.33 -4.07
C PHE A 99 14.67 21.34 -4.75
N GLU A 100 15.36 20.96 -5.82
CA GLU A 100 16.29 21.82 -6.56
C GLU A 100 15.60 23.04 -7.16
N ILE A 101 14.38 22.87 -7.66
CA ILE A 101 13.57 23.97 -8.20
C ILE A 101 13.37 25.08 -7.16
N TYR A 102 13.13 24.71 -5.89
CA TYR A 102 12.73 25.65 -4.83
C TYR A 102 13.88 26.05 -3.87
N ARG A 103 14.95 25.25 -3.76
CA ARG A 103 16.03 25.44 -2.76
C ARG A 103 17.38 25.85 -3.37
N LYS A 104 17.38 26.53 -4.53
CA LYS A 104 18.58 26.92 -5.28
C LYS A 104 19.75 27.34 -4.38
N GLY A 105 20.95 26.80 -4.63
CA GLY A 105 22.20 27.26 -4.00
C GLY A 105 22.63 26.53 -2.72
N ARG A 106 21.87 25.55 -2.21
CA ARG A 106 22.37 24.59 -1.23
C ARG A 106 22.58 23.24 -1.90
N ASN A 107 23.64 22.52 -1.52
CA ASN A 107 23.73 21.09 -1.77
C ASN A 107 22.46 20.46 -1.15
N ASN A 108 21.48 20.14 -1.99
CA ASN A 108 20.28 19.43 -1.58
C ASN A 108 20.70 18.03 -1.18
N ASN A 109 21.14 17.91 0.08
CA ASN A 109 21.58 16.65 0.65
C ASN A 109 20.33 15.85 1.01
N THR A 110 19.67 15.28 0.00
CA THR A 110 18.72 14.18 0.23
C THR A 110 19.50 13.04 0.86
N ALA A 111 19.47 12.98 2.18
CA ALA A 111 20.11 11.93 2.94
C ALA A 111 19.29 10.65 2.78
N LEU A 112 19.91 9.66 2.15
CA LEU A 112 19.29 8.38 1.87
C LEU A 112 19.71 7.37 2.93
N ILE A 113 18.89 7.23 3.96
CA ILE A 113 19.14 6.31 5.06
C ILE A 113 18.72 4.90 4.63
N ARG A 114 19.65 3.94 4.71
CA ARG A 114 19.43 2.54 4.33
C ARG A 114 20.20 1.60 5.22
N ASN A 115 19.64 0.41 5.41
CA ASN A 115 20.40 -0.69 5.98
C ASN A 115 21.41 -1.18 4.93
N LYS A 116 22.71 -1.17 5.26
CA LYS A 116 23.78 -1.63 4.36
C LYS A 116 23.82 -3.16 4.41
N LEU A 117 23.09 -3.82 3.51
CA LEU A 117 23.18 -5.27 3.31
C LEU A 117 23.98 -5.55 2.04
N ASN A 118 24.86 -6.55 2.07
CA ASN A 118 25.70 -6.95 0.92
C ASN A 118 24.87 -7.22 -0.36
N SER A 119 23.63 -7.69 -0.20
CA SER A 119 22.67 -7.94 -1.28
C SER A 119 22.16 -6.67 -2.00
N THR A 120 22.30 -5.49 -1.38
CA THR A 120 21.90 -4.20 -1.96
C THR A 120 23.02 -3.53 -2.79
N ASN A 121 24.23 -4.08 -2.81
CA ASN A 121 25.36 -3.57 -3.60
C ASN A 121 25.14 -3.69 -5.12
N THR A 122 24.21 -4.54 -5.56
CA THR A 122 23.86 -4.76 -6.97
C THR A 122 22.96 -3.66 -7.57
N GLY A 123 22.68 -2.59 -6.82
CA GLY A 123 21.89 -1.44 -7.30
C GLY A 123 20.38 -1.64 -7.25
N ARG A 124 19.89 -2.79 -6.77
CA ARG A 124 18.49 -2.97 -6.37
C ARG A 124 18.29 -2.42 -4.96
N TYR A 125 17.30 -1.54 -4.82
CA TYR A 125 17.06 -0.76 -3.60
C TYR A 125 16.27 -1.49 -2.51
N VAL A 126 15.82 -2.70 -2.82
CA VAL A 126 14.99 -3.51 -1.93
C VAL A 126 15.38 -4.96 -2.11
N THR A 127 15.55 -5.64 -1.00
CA THR A 127 15.86 -7.06 -0.95
C THR A 127 14.87 -7.72 -0.01
N ILE A 128 14.35 -8.87 -0.42
CA ILE A 128 13.59 -9.73 0.48
C ILE A 128 14.62 -10.40 1.41
N PRO A 129 14.36 -10.50 2.73
CA PRO A 129 15.28 -11.19 3.63
C PRO A 129 15.51 -12.64 3.21
N ASP A 130 16.72 -13.15 3.37
CA ASP A 130 17.08 -14.54 3.06
C ASP A 130 16.32 -15.56 3.92
N THR A 131 15.68 -15.10 5.00
CA THR A 131 14.79 -15.90 5.84
C THR A 131 13.46 -16.25 5.16
N VAL A 132 13.14 -15.62 4.02
CA VAL A 132 11.95 -15.95 3.23
C VAL A 132 12.29 -17.03 2.20
N LYS A 133 11.66 -18.19 2.34
CA LYS A 133 11.74 -19.28 1.35
C LYS A 133 10.71 -19.05 0.26
N HIS A 134 11.16 -19.09 -0.99
CA HIS A 134 10.34 -18.84 -2.16
C HIS A 134 10.00 -20.14 -2.88
N TYR A 135 8.72 -20.34 -3.18
CA TYR A 135 8.20 -21.51 -3.86
C TYR A 135 7.33 -21.11 -5.04
N TYR A 136 7.27 -21.99 -6.04
CA TYR A 136 6.38 -21.86 -7.19
C TYR A 136 5.61 -23.16 -7.36
N CYS A 137 4.29 -23.05 -7.49
CA CYS A 137 3.39 -24.16 -7.80
C CYS A 137 2.71 -23.86 -9.13
N TYR A 138 2.64 -24.85 -10.02
CA TYR A 138 1.98 -24.67 -11.30
C TYR A 138 0.57 -25.24 -11.29
N SER A 139 -0.36 -24.54 -11.94
CA SER A 139 -1.67 -25.08 -12.31
C SER A 139 -1.62 -25.74 -13.69
N ASN A 140 -2.61 -26.59 -13.98
CA ASN A 140 -2.72 -27.29 -15.27
C ASN A 140 -2.96 -26.31 -16.43
N ASP A 141 -3.71 -25.24 -16.18
CA ASP A 141 -4.06 -24.21 -17.15
C ASP A 141 -4.03 -22.80 -16.52
N ASP A 142 -4.26 -21.76 -17.31
CA ASP A 142 -4.24 -20.36 -16.85
C ASP A 142 -5.55 -19.88 -16.22
N SER A 143 -6.56 -20.75 -16.08
CA SER A 143 -7.82 -20.40 -15.44
C SER A 143 -7.64 -20.13 -13.95
N ILE A 144 -8.51 -19.27 -13.41
CA ILE A 144 -8.53 -18.98 -11.97
C ILE A 144 -8.91 -20.23 -11.18
N GLU A 145 -9.82 -21.06 -11.71
CA GLU A 145 -10.29 -22.28 -11.06
C GLU A 145 -9.17 -23.33 -10.89
N SER A 146 -8.36 -23.56 -11.93
CA SER A 146 -7.21 -24.47 -11.86
C SER A 146 -6.19 -24.02 -10.81
N LYS A 147 -5.91 -22.71 -10.74
CA LYS A 147 -5.02 -22.14 -9.71
C LYS A 147 -5.62 -22.22 -8.31
N LEU A 148 -6.93 -22.06 -8.18
CA LEU A 148 -7.62 -22.18 -6.90
C LEU A 148 -7.64 -23.62 -6.39
N ASN A 149 -7.76 -24.62 -7.26
CA ASN A 149 -7.70 -26.01 -6.85
C ASN A 149 -6.33 -26.35 -6.22
N VAL A 150 -5.25 -25.88 -6.85
CA VAL A 150 -3.89 -26.00 -6.28
C VAL A 150 -3.79 -25.26 -4.94
N LEU A 151 -4.34 -24.04 -4.85
CA LEU A 151 -4.35 -23.28 -3.60
C LEU A 151 -5.12 -24.01 -2.49
N VAL A 152 -6.28 -24.58 -2.78
CA VAL A 152 -7.11 -25.33 -1.83
C VAL A 152 -6.35 -26.55 -1.31
N GLU A 153 -5.67 -27.29 -2.18
CA GLU A 153 -4.85 -28.44 -1.78
C GLU A 153 -3.68 -28.03 -0.87
N LEU A 154 -3.01 -26.93 -1.18
CA LEU A 154 -1.95 -26.38 -0.34
C LEU A 154 -2.48 -25.94 1.02
N LEU A 155 -3.61 -25.21 1.05
CA LEU A 155 -4.21 -24.71 2.29
C LEU A 155 -4.71 -25.82 3.21
N LYS A 156 -5.23 -26.93 2.67
CA LYS A 156 -5.64 -28.10 3.48
C LYS A 156 -4.49 -28.72 4.26
N ASN A 157 -3.29 -28.64 3.72
CA ASN A 157 -2.07 -29.17 4.33
C ASN A 157 -1.27 -28.10 5.11
N ASP A 158 -1.70 -26.85 5.04
CA ASP A 158 -1.00 -25.73 5.66
C ASP A 158 -1.53 -25.47 7.08
N THR A 159 -0.66 -25.65 8.06
CA THR A 159 -0.95 -25.40 9.48
C THR A 159 -0.49 -24.01 9.93
N THR A 160 0.09 -23.23 9.03
CA THR A 160 0.61 -21.89 9.33
C THR A 160 -0.51 -20.84 9.34
N LYS A 161 -0.16 -19.58 9.60
CA LYS A 161 -1.05 -18.42 9.40
C LYS A 161 -0.81 -17.79 8.02
N PRO A 162 -1.63 -18.12 6.99
CA PRO A 162 -1.40 -17.63 5.65
C PRO A 162 -2.17 -16.33 5.34
N ILE A 163 -1.61 -15.55 4.41
CA ILE A 163 -2.34 -14.52 3.68
C ILE A 163 -2.28 -14.83 2.18
N ILE A 164 -3.41 -14.67 1.50
CA ILE A 164 -3.57 -14.89 0.06
C ILE A 164 -3.64 -13.54 -0.63
N PHE A 165 -2.72 -13.31 -1.55
CA PHE A 165 -2.72 -12.18 -2.47
C PHE A 165 -3.23 -12.60 -3.83
N ILE A 166 -4.14 -11.82 -4.39
CA ILE A 166 -4.71 -12.10 -5.71
C ILE A 166 -4.22 -11.05 -6.69
N SER A 167 -3.58 -11.53 -7.78
CA SER A 167 -3.08 -10.66 -8.84
C SER A 167 -4.22 -10.24 -9.78
N ASN A 168 -5.13 -11.16 -10.11
CA ASN A 168 -6.28 -10.97 -11.00
C ASN A 168 -7.52 -11.67 -10.45
N GLY A 169 -8.70 -11.07 -10.64
CA GLY A 169 -9.99 -11.62 -10.24
C GLY A 169 -10.64 -10.89 -9.07
N SER A 170 -11.88 -11.25 -8.78
CA SER A 170 -12.65 -10.68 -7.67
C SER A 170 -12.33 -11.39 -6.35
N LEU A 171 -11.98 -10.61 -5.32
CA LEU A 171 -11.74 -11.11 -3.96
C LEU A 171 -12.98 -11.85 -3.42
N ILE A 172 -14.17 -11.36 -3.76
CA ILE A 172 -15.46 -11.95 -3.35
C ILE A 172 -15.68 -13.31 -4.03
N SER A 173 -15.39 -13.43 -5.33
CA SER A 173 -15.50 -14.71 -6.06
C SER A 173 -14.60 -15.77 -5.44
N ILE A 174 -13.36 -15.38 -5.15
CA ILE A 174 -12.36 -16.29 -4.59
C ILE A 174 -12.73 -16.70 -3.17
N LYS A 175 -13.20 -15.76 -2.34
CA LYS A 175 -13.76 -16.08 -1.02
C LYS A 175 -14.90 -17.11 -1.13
N ASN A 176 -15.85 -16.89 -2.03
CA ASN A 176 -16.98 -17.80 -2.21
C ASN A 176 -16.52 -19.20 -2.66
N GLN A 177 -15.51 -19.29 -3.53
CA GLN A 177 -14.94 -20.57 -3.96
C GLN A 177 -14.16 -21.29 -2.85
N LEU A 178 -13.43 -20.57 -2.00
CA LEU A 178 -12.78 -21.17 -0.83
C LEU A 178 -13.80 -21.67 0.20
N ILE A 179 -14.87 -20.90 0.46
CA ILE A 179 -15.97 -21.32 1.36
C ILE A 179 -16.64 -22.60 0.84
N LYS A 180 -16.88 -22.71 -0.48
CA LYS A 180 -17.40 -23.94 -1.10
C LYS A 180 -16.50 -25.17 -0.88
N ASN A 181 -15.21 -24.95 -0.64
CA ASN A 181 -14.23 -25.99 -0.34
C ASN A 181 -13.99 -26.18 1.18
N ASN A 182 -14.90 -25.69 2.03
CA ASN A 182 -14.81 -25.72 3.49
C ASN A 182 -13.59 -25.00 4.05
N ILE A 183 -13.13 -23.95 3.37
CA ILE A 183 -12.03 -23.09 3.83
C ILE A 183 -12.61 -21.74 4.27
N GLU A 184 -12.60 -21.50 5.58
CA GLU A 184 -13.00 -20.22 6.14
C GLU A 184 -11.94 -19.14 5.86
N CYS A 185 -12.38 -18.03 5.27
CA CYS A 185 -11.51 -16.94 4.92
C CYS A 185 -12.21 -15.57 4.97
N ASN A 186 -11.43 -14.54 5.27
CA ASN A 186 -11.89 -13.17 5.40
C ASN A 186 -11.15 -12.23 4.44
N ILE A 187 -11.84 -11.19 3.98
CA ILE A 187 -11.28 -10.18 3.09
C ILE A 187 -10.72 -9.06 3.95
N LEU A 188 -9.43 -8.75 3.77
CA LEU A 188 -8.70 -7.83 4.65
C LEU A 188 -9.37 -6.46 4.79
N HIS A 189 -9.73 -5.83 3.67
CA HIS A 189 -10.29 -4.48 3.72
C HIS A 189 -11.72 -4.44 4.27
N HIS A 190 -12.50 -5.53 4.17
CA HIS A 190 -13.79 -5.65 4.85
C HIS A 190 -13.61 -5.67 6.37
N GLU A 191 -12.60 -6.40 6.87
CA GLU A 191 -12.26 -6.43 8.30
C GLU A 191 -11.79 -5.06 8.82
N LEU A 192 -11.19 -4.24 7.95
CA LEU A 192 -10.82 -2.85 8.24
C LEU A 192 -12.02 -1.89 8.17
N GLY A 193 -13.21 -2.37 7.84
CA GLY A 193 -14.42 -1.56 7.69
C GLY A 193 -14.45 -0.74 6.40
N ILE A 194 -13.60 -1.06 5.43
CA ILE A 194 -13.60 -0.47 4.09
C ILE A 194 -14.60 -1.29 3.26
N LYS A 195 -15.72 -0.68 2.90
CA LYS A 195 -16.71 -1.31 2.04
C LYS A 195 -16.22 -1.32 0.59
N ASP A 196 -16.39 -2.45 -0.09
CA ASP A 196 -16.34 -2.45 -1.55
C ASP A 196 -17.54 -1.65 -2.05
N ASP A 197 -17.33 -0.68 -2.93
CA ASP A 197 -18.40 0.08 -3.59
C ASP A 197 -19.18 -0.80 -4.61
N ILE A 198 -19.38 -2.08 -4.30
CA ILE A 198 -20.07 -3.08 -5.11
C ILE A 198 -21.39 -3.41 -4.41
N TYR A 199 -22.26 -2.42 -4.34
CA TYR A 199 -23.70 -2.57 -4.48
C TYR A 199 -24.21 -1.25 -5.03
N GLY A 200 -24.60 -1.27 -6.30
CA GLY A 200 -25.46 -0.26 -6.91
C GLY A 200 -26.87 -0.34 -6.37
N ASP A 201 -27.03 -0.38 -5.04
CA ASP A 201 -28.32 -0.23 -4.39
C ASP A 201 -28.52 1.26 -4.15
N ASN A 202 -29.34 1.88 -5.01
CA ASN A 202 -30.14 3.07 -4.73
C ASN A 202 -29.63 3.92 -3.57
N ILE A 203 -28.51 4.61 -3.77
CA ILE A 203 -28.17 5.74 -2.93
C ILE A 203 -29.18 6.82 -3.31
N ASN A 204 -30.28 6.85 -2.56
CA ASN A 204 -31.10 8.03 -2.38
C ASN A 204 -30.18 9.26 -2.36
N PRO A 205 -30.33 10.25 -3.25
CA PRO A 205 -29.40 11.37 -3.40
C PRO A 205 -29.55 12.41 -2.26
N LYS A 206 -29.82 11.97 -1.04
CA LYS A 206 -29.96 12.78 0.17
C LYS A 206 -28.89 12.39 1.20
N ILE A 207 -27.62 12.68 0.90
CA ILE A 207 -26.67 13.08 1.94
C ILE A 207 -26.27 14.51 1.58
N LYS A 208 -27.08 15.45 2.07
CA LYS A 208 -26.91 16.89 1.89
C LYS A 208 -26.67 17.48 3.27
N THR A 209 -25.42 17.48 3.74
CA THR A 209 -24.82 18.49 4.66
C THR A 209 -23.46 18.02 5.18
N TYR A 210 -22.57 18.98 5.46
CA TYR A 210 -21.24 18.74 6.03
C TYR A 210 -21.31 18.07 7.42
N GLU A 211 -22.37 18.31 8.18
CA GLU A 211 -22.57 17.74 9.52
C GLU A 211 -22.73 16.22 9.53
N ASP A 212 -23.35 15.62 8.51
CA ASP A 212 -23.48 14.16 8.40
C ASP A 212 -22.13 13.47 8.13
N ILE A 213 -21.25 14.16 7.41
CA ILE A 213 -19.87 13.72 7.15
C ILE A 213 -19.08 13.81 8.46
N TYR A 214 -19.20 14.90 9.21
CA TYR A 214 -18.54 15.03 10.51
C TYR A 214 -19.04 14.00 11.52
N LYS A 215 -20.35 13.74 11.61
CA LYS A 215 -20.90 12.69 12.48
C LYS A 215 -20.41 11.29 12.08
N LYS A 216 -20.24 10.99 10.79
CA LYS A 216 -19.63 9.73 10.34
C LYS A 216 -18.14 9.64 10.69
N ILE A 217 -17.38 10.72 10.50
CA ILE A 217 -15.96 10.80 10.86
C ILE A 217 -15.78 10.66 12.37
N GLU A 218 -16.61 11.33 13.17
CA GLU A 218 -16.58 11.27 14.63
C GLU A 218 -16.97 9.87 15.15
N LYS A 219 -17.96 9.22 14.51
CA LYS A 219 -18.35 7.83 14.84
C LYS A 219 -17.28 6.82 14.43
N PHE A 220 -16.54 7.07 13.34
CA PHE A 220 -15.40 6.27 12.90
C PHE A 220 -14.18 6.49 13.81
N GLN A 221 -13.91 7.74 14.20
CA GLN A 221 -12.87 8.10 15.16
C GLN A 221 -13.16 7.52 16.56
N LYS A 222 -14.41 7.55 17.05
CA LYS A 222 -14.81 6.90 18.31
C LYS A 222 -14.66 5.38 18.28
N LYS A 223 -14.80 4.74 17.11
CA LYS A 223 -14.48 3.30 16.92
C LYS A 223 -12.98 3.00 16.92
N ILE A 224 -12.15 3.98 16.57
CA ILE A 224 -10.68 3.87 16.51
C ILE A 224 -10.03 4.27 17.85
N ASN A 225 -10.64 5.21 18.57
CA ASN A 225 -10.06 5.93 19.71
C ASN A 225 -10.53 5.40 21.07
N ASP A 226 -10.35 4.11 21.35
CA ASP A 226 -10.07 3.72 22.74
C ASP A 226 -8.56 3.84 22.95
N SER A 227 -8.17 5.04 23.41
CA SER A 227 -6.89 5.56 23.95
C SER A 227 -5.51 5.07 23.44
N ASN A 228 -5.42 4.08 22.55
CA ASN A 228 -4.19 3.49 22.03
C ASN A 228 -4.34 2.77 20.67
N GLY A 229 -5.49 2.87 19.97
CA GLY A 229 -5.71 2.18 18.68
C GLY A 229 -5.75 0.63 18.78
N ARG A 230 -5.86 0.09 20.00
CA ARG A 230 -5.74 -1.34 20.29
C ARG A 230 -6.96 -2.16 19.88
N PHE A 231 -8.15 -1.57 19.71
CA PHE A 231 -9.38 -2.33 19.51
C PHE A 231 -9.47 -2.98 18.12
N ILE A 232 -9.13 -2.25 17.06
CA ILE A 232 -9.09 -2.81 15.70
C ILE A 232 -7.96 -3.82 15.60
N MET A 233 -6.78 -3.54 16.15
CA MET A 233 -5.66 -4.47 16.09
C MET A 233 -5.89 -5.73 16.92
N ASN A 234 -6.56 -5.65 18.08
CA ASN A 234 -6.92 -6.81 18.88
C ASN A 234 -8.05 -7.63 18.25
N LYS A 235 -9.05 -6.99 17.63
CA LYS A 235 -10.07 -7.70 16.87
C LYS A 235 -9.48 -8.37 15.62
N ILE A 236 -8.62 -7.66 14.90
CA ILE A 236 -7.88 -8.19 13.75
C ILE A 236 -6.96 -9.32 14.19
N ASN A 237 -6.18 -9.19 15.26
CA ASN A 237 -5.32 -10.25 15.79
C ASN A 237 -6.14 -11.48 16.21
N ASN A 238 -7.28 -11.29 16.91
CA ASN A 238 -8.16 -12.39 17.30
C ASN A 238 -8.85 -13.07 16.10
N VAL A 239 -9.15 -12.35 15.02
CA VAL A 239 -9.68 -12.90 13.75
C VAL A 239 -8.57 -13.59 12.94
N LEU A 240 -7.38 -12.98 12.87
CA LEU A 240 -6.16 -13.48 12.23
C LEU A 240 -5.63 -14.77 12.87
N ASP A 241 -5.91 -14.99 14.14
CA ASP A 241 -5.42 -16.15 14.87
C ASP A 241 -6.07 -17.46 14.41
N LYS A 242 -7.19 -17.41 13.67
CA LYS A 242 -7.91 -18.62 13.19
C LYS A 242 -8.40 -18.58 11.75
N THR A 243 -8.34 -17.45 11.04
CA THR A 243 -8.90 -17.35 9.69
C THR A 243 -7.89 -16.91 8.64
N ILE A 244 -7.99 -17.54 7.47
CA ILE A 244 -7.17 -17.22 6.31
C ILE A 244 -7.58 -15.85 5.79
N ILE A 245 -6.61 -14.97 5.55
CA ILE A 245 -6.89 -13.64 4.99
C ILE A 245 -6.67 -13.64 3.48
N ILE A 246 -7.62 -13.04 2.77
CA ILE A 246 -7.51 -12.72 1.35
C ILE A 246 -7.37 -11.21 1.20
N SER A 247 -6.43 -10.76 0.36
CA SER A 247 -6.22 -9.34 0.11
C SER A 247 -5.76 -9.05 -1.32
N SER A 248 -5.99 -7.81 -1.75
CA SER A 248 -5.26 -7.23 -2.88
C SER A 248 -3.95 -6.62 -2.38
N ASN A 249 -2.97 -6.47 -3.26
CA ASN A 249 -1.75 -5.73 -2.92
C ASN A 249 -2.05 -4.29 -2.48
N ASP A 250 -3.03 -3.62 -3.10
CA ASP A 250 -3.41 -2.25 -2.75
C ASP A 250 -4.03 -2.14 -1.36
N SER A 251 -4.79 -3.16 -0.93
CA SER A 251 -5.45 -3.23 0.38
C SER A 251 -4.48 -3.59 1.51
N ALA A 252 -3.47 -4.43 1.27
CA ALA A 252 -2.52 -4.86 2.31
C ALA A 252 -1.33 -3.90 2.52
N ARG A 253 -1.17 -2.91 1.62
CA ARG A 253 -0.12 -1.90 1.70
C ARG A 253 -0.21 -1.08 2.98
N GLY A 254 0.94 -0.75 3.56
CA GLY A 254 1.04 -0.03 4.84
C GLY A 254 0.65 -0.85 6.08
N LEU A 255 0.01 -2.02 5.92
CA LEU A 255 -0.49 -2.80 7.05
C LEU A 255 0.59 -3.75 7.58
N HIS A 256 0.84 -3.64 8.89
CA HIS A 256 1.67 -4.58 9.62
C HIS A 256 0.80 -5.70 10.19
N ILE A 257 0.73 -6.83 9.51
CA ILE A 257 0.03 -8.01 10.01
C ILE A 257 1.05 -8.87 10.79
N PRO A 258 0.95 -8.95 12.13
CA PRO A 258 1.91 -9.70 12.93
C PRO A 258 1.75 -11.21 12.70
N MET A 259 2.84 -11.97 12.87
CA MET A 259 2.84 -13.44 12.90
C MET A 259 2.39 -14.14 11.59
N LEU A 260 2.47 -13.46 10.44
CA LEU A 260 2.36 -14.13 9.14
C LEU A 260 3.58 -15.02 8.90
N GLU A 261 3.32 -16.28 8.59
CA GLU A 261 4.35 -17.28 8.29
C GLU A 261 4.37 -17.61 6.79
N THR A 262 3.20 -17.61 6.15
CA THR A 262 3.06 -17.96 4.73
C THR A 262 2.30 -16.89 3.97
N VAL A 263 2.77 -16.61 2.76
CA VAL A 263 2.11 -15.76 1.77
C VAL A 263 1.87 -16.59 0.52
N TYR A 264 0.61 -16.71 0.11
CA TYR A 264 0.23 -17.26 -1.18
C TYR A 264 -0.01 -16.12 -2.17
N ILE A 265 0.49 -16.25 -3.39
CA ILE A 265 0.22 -15.33 -4.49
C ILE A 265 -0.51 -16.10 -5.57
N LEU A 266 -1.78 -15.79 -5.78
CA LEU A 266 -2.61 -16.37 -6.84
C LEU A 266 -2.44 -15.54 -8.13
N GLY A 267 -1.64 -16.08 -9.05
CA GLY A 267 -1.26 -15.49 -10.33
C GLY A 267 -0.02 -14.59 -10.27
N LYS A 268 0.58 -14.31 -11.44
CA LYS A 268 1.78 -13.47 -11.57
C LYS A 268 1.59 -12.04 -11.04
N PRO A 269 2.44 -11.56 -10.11
CA PRO A 269 2.56 -10.14 -9.77
C PRO A 269 2.80 -9.28 -11.00
N ARG A 270 2.26 -8.06 -11.04
CA ARG A 270 2.39 -7.16 -12.21
C ARG A 270 3.84 -6.74 -12.47
N ASN A 271 4.66 -6.71 -11.42
CA ASN A 271 6.07 -6.37 -11.50
C ASN A 271 6.85 -6.88 -10.27
N VAL A 272 8.18 -6.79 -10.35
CA VAL A 272 9.10 -7.20 -9.28
C VAL A 272 8.86 -6.44 -7.97
N ASN A 273 8.51 -5.15 -8.02
CA ASN A 273 8.25 -4.39 -6.80
C ASN A 273 7.00 -4.86 -6.08
N GLU A 274 5.96 -5.25 -6.82
CA GLU A 274 4.76 -5.87 -6.26
C GLU A 274 5.10 -7.19 -5.57
N TYR A 275 5.88 -8.05 -6.23
CA TYR A 275 6.36 -9.29 -5.62
C TYR A 275 7.13 -9.03 -4.32
N ILE A 276 8.10 -8.11 -4.33
CA ILE A 276 8.89 -7.77 -3.15
C ILE A 276 8.01 -7.24 -2.00
N ASN A 277 7.02 -6.41 -2.32
CA ASN A 277 6.09 -5.87 -1.31
C ASN A 277 5.18 -6.94 -0.69
N ILE A 278 4.82 -7.96 -1.47
CA ILE A 278 4.00 -9.10 -1.03
C ILE A 278 4.86 -10.07 -0.22
N ALA A 279 5.99 -10.53 -0.77
CA ALA A 279 6.89 -11.47 -0.12
C ALA A 279 7.52 -10.89 1.16
N GLY A 280 7.81 -9.59 1.20
CA GLY A 280 8.33 -8.90 2.39
C GLY A 280 7.33 -8.72 3.54
N ARG A 281 6.11 -9.28 3.42
CA ARG A 281 5.14 -9.36 4.53
C ARG A 281 5.50 -10.45 5.53
N VAL A 282 6.17 -11.49 5.07
CA VAL A 282 6.71 -12.58 5.92
C VAL A 282 8.21 -12.36 6.17
N GLY A 283 8.79 -13.15 7.06
CA GLY A 283 10.23 -13.13 7.32
C GLY A 283 10.73 -11.95 8.16
N ARG A 284 9.81 -11.18 8.77
CA ARG A 284 10.16 -10.04 9.63
C ARG A 284 10.72 -10.51 10.98
N CYS A 285 11.59 -9.70 11.58
CA CYS A 285 12.23 -9.98 12.88
C CYS A 285 12.94 -11.34 12.91
N SER A 286 13.68 -11.67 11.84
CA SER A 286 14.47 -12.91 11.69
C SER A 286 13.67 -14.21 11.77
N ARG A 287 12.34 -14.13 11.63
CA ARG A 287 11.48 -15.33 11.49
C ARG A 287 11.62 -15.92 10.10
N ILE A 288 11.39 -17.22 9.99
CA ILE A 288 11.31 -17.90 8.69
C ILE A 288 9.95 -17.59 8.09
N GLY A 289 9.95 -17.13 6.84
CA GLY A 289 8.75 -16.89 6.06
C GLY A 289 8.67 -17.80 4.84
N ARG A 290 7.48 -18.06 4.32
CA ARG A 290 7.26 -18.76 3.05
C ARG A 290 6.48 -17.86 2.10
N CYS A 291 6.91 -17.79 0.85
CA CYS A 291 6.19 -17.11 -0.21
C CYS A 291 5.97 -18.10 -1.36
N VAL A 292 4.73 -18.49 -1.59
CA VAL A 292 4.32 -19.47 -2.60
C VAL A 292 3.58 -18.75 -3.71
N THR A 293 4.10 -18.78 -4.93
CA THR A 293 3.41 -18.25 -6.12
C THR A 293 2.73 -19.38 -6.87
N ILE A 294 1.44 -19.23 -7.15
CA ILE A 294 0.63 -20.20 -7.87
C ILE A 294 0.22 -19.59 -9.20
N ASP A 295 0.73 -20.11 -10.31
CA ASP A 295 0.36 -19.64 -11.65
C ASP A 295 0.50 -20.75 -12.70
N SER A 296 0.08 -20.52 -13.93
CA SER A 296 0.16 -21.55 -14.99
C SER A 296 1.60 -21.91 -15.37
N LYS A 297 1.80 -23.15 -15.81
CA LYS A 297 3.13 -23.64 -16.27
C LYS A 297 3.69 -22.83 -17.43
N GLU A 298 2.85 -22.34 -18.33
CA GLU A 298 3.24 -21.56 -19.51
C GLU A 298 3.89 -20.21 -19.16
N LYS A 299 3.64 -19.69 -17.95
CA LYS A 299 4.18 -18.40 -17.48
C LYS A 299 5.50 -18.51 -16.74
N ILE A 300 6.05 -19.73 -16.60
CA ILE A 300 7.40 -19.98 -16.11
C ILE A 300 8.40 -19.68 -17.24
N ARG A 301 8.80 -18.41 -17.35
CA ARG A 301 9.94 -17.95 -18.16
C ARG A 301 10.70 -16.89 -17.40
#